data_AF-Q1YRR4-F1
#
_entry.id   AF-Q1YRR4-F1
#
_cell.length_a   1.000
_cell.length_b   1.000
_cell.length_c   1.000
_cell.angle_alpha   90.00
_cell.angle_beta   90.00
_cell.angle_gamma   90.00
#
_symmetry.space_group_name_H-M   'P 1'
#
loop_
_entity.id
_entity.type
_entity.pdbx_description
1 polymer ?
#
loop_
_entity_poly.entity_id
_entity_poly.type
_entity_poly.pdbx_seq_one_letter_code
_entity_poly.pdbx_strand_id
1 'polypeptide(L)'
;MNTRSFDFDRDFDINVAIFIGIDLPEQAKIFATVNLAQTKVSKSLVYDLEDLARKRNPFKTCHHVAVALDANEDSPLHARIKRLGVATPGRNHEPLTQASFVDSLVRFISDDPSRDRNNILDGKKLQDLDLQKYPFNGLFKDGEKGDLKIYQIICNYFLAVKEIWPNAWEQKKRTGNLLPKSNAFKALMRYLKNDVYLDVVGDDIGAVPTVTQFKQKFSHLALTDQDFTTKNFSPGSGGESRFYKVLKGELQSSDLYQ
;
A
#
# COMPACT_ATOMS: atom_id res chain seq x y z
N MET A 1 7.29 13.42 -46.99
CA MET A 1 7.17 13.71 -45.54
C MET A 1 5.89 14.52 -45.36
N ASN A 2 4.87 13.99 -44.69
CA ASN A 2 3.66 14.76 -44.40
C ASN A 2 3.94 15.66 -43.19
N THR A 3 4.12 16.95 -43.44
CA THR A 3 4.19 18.00 -42.43
C THR A 3 2.79 18.19 -41.85
N ARG A 4 2.59 17.80 -40.59
CA ARG A 4 1.39 18.18 -39.83
C ARG A 4 1.59 19.63 -39.38
N SER A 5 0.81 20.56 -39.92
CA SER A 5 0.71 21.94 -39.42
C SER A 5 -0.47 22.03 -38.45
N PHE A 6 -0.26 22.68 -37.30
CA PHE A 6 -1.37 23.04 -36.40
C PHE A 6 -2.10 24.24 -36.99
N ASP A 7 -3.40 24.07 -37.21
CA ASP A 7 -4.31 25.13 -37.65
C ASP A 7 -4.95 25.74 -36.40
N PHE A 8 -4.45 26.90 -35.99
CA PHE A 8 -4.90 27.60 -34.78
C PHE A 8 -6.20 28.38 -35.01
N ASP A 9 -6.64 28.55 -36.26
CA ASP A 9 -7.84 29.32 -36.61
C ASP A 9 -9.07 28.42 -36.83
N ARG A 10 -8.93 27.12 -36.55
CA ARG A 10 -10.01 26.16 -36.69
C ARG A 10 -10.91 26.15 -35.46
N ASP A 11 -12.16 26.55 -35.65
CA ASP A 11 -13.21 26.33 -34.67
C ASP A 11 -13.43 24.82 -34.43
N PHE A 12 -13.53 24.43 -33.16
CA PHE A 12 -13.84 23.07 -32.76
C PHE A 12 -14.77 23.07 -31.55
N ASP A 13 -15.64 22.06 -31.49
CA ASP A 13 -16.59 21.92 -30.39
C ASP A 13 -15.94 21.25 -29.18
N ILE A 14 -16.22 21.79 -27.99
CA ILE A 14 -15.80 21.22 -26.72
C ILE A 14 -17.03 20.74 -25.95
N ASN A 15 -17.02 19.47 -25.56
CA ASN A 15 -18.00 18.96 -24.60
C ASN A 15 -17.69 19.54 -23.22
N VAL A 16 -18.60 20.38 -22.71
CA VAL A 16 -18.50 20.98 -21.37
C VAL A 16 -19.62 20.44 -20.51
N ALA A 17 -19.28 19.89 -19.34
CA ALA A 17 -20.23 19.52 -18.29
C ALA A 17 -19.94 20.33 -17.03
N ILE A 18 -20.92 21.10 -16.57
CA ILE A 18 -20.82 21.91 -15.35
C ILE A 18 -21.79 21.34 -14.32
N PHE A 19 -21.26 20.99 -13.15
CA PHE A 19 -22.04 20.50 -12.02
C PHE A 19 -22.20 21.62 -11.00
N ILE A 20 -23.44 22.08 -10.76
CA ILE A 20 -23.76 23.17 -9.84
C ILE A 20 -24.30 22.57 -8.53
N GLY A 21 -23.80 23.07 -7.39
CA GLY A 21 -24.32 22.68 -6.07
C GLY A 21 -23.92 21.28 -5.60
N ILE A 22 -22.95 20.63 -6.26
CA ILE A 22 -22.41 19.35 -5.81
C ILE A 22 -21.63 19.51 -4.50
N ASP A 23 -21.75 18.52 -3.63
CA ASP A 23 -21.09 18.54 -2.33
C ASP A 23 -19.59 18.22 -2.43
N LEU A 24 -18.84 18.48 -1.36
CA LEU A 24 -17.39 18.24 -1.33
C LEU A 24 -17.01 16.75 -1.60
N PRO A 25 -17.71 15.74 -1.03
CA PRO A 25 -17.51 14.33 -1.39
C PRO A 25 -17.68 14.03 -2.89
N GLU A 26 -18.70 14.57 -3.56
CA GLU A 26 -18.96 14.38 -4.99
C GLU A 26 -17.92 15.10 -5.84
N GLN A 27 -17.52 16.31 -5.45
CA GLN A 27 -16.41 17.03 -6.08
C GLN A 27 -15.12 16.21 -6.05
N ALA A 28 -14.76 15.68 -4.86
CA ALA A 28 -13.60 14.81 -4.67
C ALA A 28 -13.68 13.54 -5.54
N LYS A 29 -14.86 12.92 -5.62
CA LYS A 29 -15.09 11.74 -6.46
C LYS A 29 -14.90 12.03 -7.95
N ILE A 30 -15.49 13.11 -8.46
CA ILE A 30 -15.35 13.52 -9.87
C ILE A 30 -13.87 13.83 -10.16
N PHE A 31 -13.24 14.62 -9.31
CA PHE A 31 -11.82 14.96 -9.42
C PHE A 31 -10.93 13.71 -9.44
N ALA A 32 -11.13 12.78 -8.50
CA ALA A 32 -10.40 11.52 -8.42
C ALA A 32 -10.60 10.67 -9.67
N THR A 33 -11.84 10.52 -10.15
CA THR A 33 -12.16 9.67 -11.29
C THR A 33 -11.56 10.20 -12.59
N VAL A 34 -11.69 11.51 -12.85
CA VAL A 34 -11.17 12.14 -14.06
C VAL A 34 -9.64 12.17 -14.04
N ASN A 35 -9.03 12.53 -12.91
CA ASN A 35 -7.57 12.66 -12.82
C ASN A 35 -6.84 11.34 -12.53
N LEU A 36 -7.49 10.26 -12.10
CA LEU A 36 -6.85 8.94 -12.08
C LEU A 36 -6.59 8.43 -13.50
N ALA A 37 -7.51 8.73 -14.43
CA ALA A 37 -7.39 8.34 -15.83
C ALA A 37 -6.41 9.23 -16.61
N GLN A 38 -6.21 10.48 -16.18
CA GLN A 38 -5.32 11.45 -16.80
C GLN A 38 -4.10 11.71 -15.89
N THR A 39 -2.88 11.40 -16.33
CA THR A 39 -1.61 11.36 -15.57
C THR A 39 -1.19 12.61 -14.76
N LYS A 40 -1.99 13.69 -14.70
CA LYS A 40 -1.63 14.97 -14.06
C LYS A 40 -1.69 14.98 -12.53
N VAL A 41 -2.39 14.05 -11.87
CA VAL A 41 -2.54 14.05 -10.40
C VAL A 41 -1.89 12.82 -9.77
N SER A 42 -1.22 13.01 -8.62
CA SER A 42 -0.60 11.89 -7.90
C SER A 42 -1.68 10.99 -7.28
N LYS A 43 -1.52 9.67 -7.39
CA LYS A 43 -2.41 8.70 -6.73
C LYS A 43 -2.52 8.92 -5.22
N SER A 44 -1.45 9.40 -4.59
CA SER A 44 -1.45 9.68 -3.15
C SER A 44 -2.44 10.78 -2.78
N LEU A 45 -2.57 11.83 -3.61
CA LEU A 45 -3.60 12.86 -3.41
C LEU A 45 -5.00 12.29 -3.61
N VAL A 46 -5.19 11.43 -4.60
CA VAL A 46 -6.48 10.79 -4.84
C VAL A 46 -6.92 9.94 -3.65
N TYR A 47 -6.01 9.13 -3.10
CA TYR A 47 -6.31 8.38 -1.88
C TYR A 47 -6.52 9.28 -0.67
N ASP A 48 -5.87 10.45 -0.63
CA ASP A 48 -6.14 11.42 0.43
C ASP A 48 -7.57 11.97 0.37
N LEU A 49 -8.06 12.23 -0.84
CA LEU A 49 -9.44 12.68 -1.08
C LEU A 49 -10.50 11.62 -0.75
N GLU A 50 -10.13 10.33 -0.62
CA GLU A 50 -11.07 9.29 -0.15
C GLU A 50 -11.54 9.55 1.29
N ASP A 51 -10.81 10.35 2.08
CA ASP A 51 -11.27 10.75 3.41
C ASP A 51 -12.58 11.56 3.34
N LEU A 52 -12.79 12.29 2.25
CA LEU A 52 -14.03 13.04 1.99
C LEU A 52 -15.20 12.13 1.58
N ALA A 53 -14.97 10.85 1.25
CA ALA A 53 -16.05 9.96 0.85
C ALA A 53 -17.04 9.72 2.00
N ARG A 54 -18.34 9.89 1.72
CA ARG A 54 -19.43 9.73 2.73
C ARG A 54 -19.50 8.31 3.31
N LYS A 55 -19.18 7.30 2.50
CA LYS A 55 -19.26 5.89 2.90
C LYS A 55 -17.88 5.27 2.96
N ARG A 56 -17.73 4.30 3.86
CA ARG A 56 -16.58 3.41 3.93
C ARG A 56 -16.42 2.65 2.62
N ASN A 57 -15.19 2.42 2.19
CA ASN A 57 -14.84 1.63 1.01
C ASN A 57 -13.41 1.07 1.15
N PRO A 58 -12.97 0.10 0.32
CA PRO A 58 -11.66 -0.52 0.47
C PRO A 58 -10.49 0.47 0.44
N PHE A 59 -10.53 1.50 -0.41
CA PHE A 59 -9.49 2.52 -0.47
C PHE A 59 -9.48 3.40 0.78
N LYS A 60 -10.65 3.84 1.25
CA LYS A 60 -10.79 4.64 2.47
C LYS A 60 -10.27 3.89 3.71
N THR A 61 -10.62 2.61 3.86
CA THR A 61 -10.08 1.77 4.93
C THR A 61 -8.55 1.69 4.87
N CYS A 62 -7.97 1.37 3.71
CA CYS A 62 -6.50 1.30 3.56
C CYS A 62 -5.82 2.66 3.82
N HIS A 63 -6.45 3.74 3.40
CA HIS A 63 -6.00 5.10 3.66
C HIS A 63 -5.99 5.40 5.18
N HIS A 64 -7.06 5.07 5.91
CA HIS A 64 -7.13 5.27 7.36
C HIS A 64 -6.10 4.42 8.11
N VAL A 65 -5.89 3.17 7.69
CA VAL A 65 -4.82 2.33 8.24
C VAL A 65 -3.45 2.97 8.01
N ALA A 66 -3.19 3.54 6.83
CA ALA A 66 -1.97 4.31 6.57
C ALA A 66 -1.84 5.56 7.47
N VAL A 67 -2.92 6.34 7.65
CA VAL A 67 -2.91 7.50 8.59
C VAL A 67 -2.52 7.03 9.98
N ALA A 68 -3.22 6.02 10.50
CA ALA A 68 -3.06 5.57 11.87
C ALA A 68 -1.66 5.02 12.14
N LEU A 69 -1.10 4.25 11.20
CA LEU A 69 0.26 3.70 11.32
C LEU A 69 1.34 4.78 11.20
N ASP A 70 1.10 5.83 10.42
CA ASP A 70 2.06 6.93 10.29
C ASP A 70 2.01 7.89 11.49
N ALA A 71 0.84 8.07 12.09
CA ALA A 71 0.61 8.98 13.22
C ALA A 71 1.00 8.36 14.58
N ASN A 72 0.77 7.06 14.80
CA ASN A 72 1.09 6.40 16.07
C ASN A 72 2.62 6.31 16.27
N GLU A 73 3.15 6.84 17.38
CA GLU A 73 4.58 6.82 17.73
C GLU A 73 5.12 5.40 17.96
N ASP A 74 4.29 4.49 18.47
CA ASP A 74 4.65 3.09 18.71
C ASP A 74 4.63 2.24 17.43
N SER A 75 4.11 2.79 16.33
CA SER A 75 4.05 2.08 15.05
C SER A 75 5.45 1.95 14.42
N PRO A 76 5.79 0.81 13.82
CA PRO A 76 7.03 0.65 13.06
C PRO A 76 7.08 1.58 11.85
N LEU A 77 5.92 2.09 11.41
CA LEU A 77 5.74 2.99 10.28
C LEU A 77 5.57 4.46 10.69
N HIS A 78 5.81 4.81 11.96
CA HIS A 78 5.70 6.19 12.45
C HIS A 78 6.57 7.17 11.65
N ALA A 79 5.93 8.24 11.13
CA ALA A 79 6.56 9.26 10.30
C ALA A 79 7.39 8.65 9.15
N ARG A 80 6.79 7.72 8.40
CA ARG A 80 7.41 7.07 7.22
C ARG A 80 6.57 7.20 5.96
N ILE A 81 5.29 7.54 6.06
CA ILE A 81 4.34 7.54 4.95
C ILE A 81 4.09 8.96 4.45
N LYS A 82 4.57 9.23 3.24
CA LYS A 82 4.32 10.47 2.51
C LYS A 82 2.88 10.53 2.00
N ARG A 83 2.09 11.42 2.58
CA ARG A 83 0.62 11.50 2.38
C ARG A 83 0.20 12.10 1.04
N LEU A 84 0.60 13.33 0.73
CA LEU A 84 0.11 14.08 -0.45
C LEU A 84 0.96 13.88 -1.72
N GLY A 85 1.92 12.94 -1.68
CA GLY A 85 2.91 12.77 -2.75
C GLY A 85 4.05 13.78 -2.71
N VAL A 86 3.96 14.82 -1.89
CA VAL A 86 5.03 15.76 -1.55
C VAL A 86 5.51 15.54 -0.11
N ALA A 87 6.74 15.96 0.20
CA ALA A 87 7.28 15.82 1.55
C ALA A 87 6.42 16.60 2.57
N THR A 88 6.08 15.95 3.68
CA THR A 88 5.30 16.58 4.75
C THR A 88 6.17 17.64 5.47
N PRO A 89 5.68 18.88 5.66
CA PRO A 89 6.42 19.91 6.39
C PRO A 89 6.86 19.44 7.78
N GLY A 90 8.09 19.78 8.17
CA GLY A 90 8.67 19.36 9.45
C GLY A 90 9.19 17.92 9.49
N ARG A 91 8.99 17.11 8.44
CA ARG A 91 9.52 15.75 8.35
C ARG A 91 10.78 15.69 7.48
N ASN A 92 11.78 14.98 7.99
CA ASN A 92 13.11 14.93 7.39
C ASN A 92 13.28 13.86 6.29
N HIS A 93 12.49 12.76 6.33
CA HIS A 93 12.53 11.72 5.29
C HIS A 93 11.34 10.75 5.39
N GLU A 94 10.58 10.59 4.30
CA GLU A 94 9.44 9.69 4.21
C GLU A 94 9.67 8.69 3.05
N PRO A 95 10.15 7.47 3.35
CA PRO A 95 10.61 6.53 2.34
C PRO A 95 9.48 5.73 1.66
N LEU A 96 8.26 5.79 2.21
CA LEU A 96 7.07 5.13 1.70
C LEU A 96 6.05 6.17 1.22
N THR A 97 5.40 5.94 0.07
CA THR A 97 4.28 6.77 -0.36
C THR A 97 2.96 6.15 0.10
N GLN A 98 1.97 7.00 0.41
CA GLN A 98 0.60 6.56 0.67
C GLN A 98 0.07 5.66 -0.45
N ALA A 99 0.30 6.02 -1.72
CA ALA A 99 -0.11 5.17 -2.84
C ALA A 99 0.50 3.76 -2.79
N SER A 100 1.80 3.63 -2.47
CA SER A 100 2.43 2.31 -2.37
C SER A 100 1.85 1.48 -1.22
N PHE A 101 1.50 2.13 -0.10
CA PHE A 101 0.85 1.47 1.02
C PHE A 101 -0.55 0.97 0.63
N VAL A 102 -1.41 1.89 0.15
CA VAL A 102 -2.81 1.60 -0.20
C VAL A 102 -2.90 0.56 -1.31
N ASP A 103 -2.11 0.70 -2.39
CA ASP A 103 -2.09 -0.25 -3.52
C ASP A 103 -1.65 -1.67 -3.11
N SER A 104 -0.86 -1.79 -2.03
CA SER A 104 -0.41 -3.08 -1.51
C SER A 104 -1.43 -3.71 -0.57
N LEU A 105 -2.02 -2.92 0.34
CA LEU A 105 -2.97 -3.41 1.33
C LEU A 105 -4.34 -3.73 0.72
N VAL A 106 -4.83 -2.93 -0.24
CA VAL A 106 -6.17 -3.12 -0.82
C VAL A 106 -6.34 -4.49 -1.48
N ARG A 107 -5.23 -5.10 -1.95
CA ARG A 107 -5.19 -6.45 -2.55
C ARG A 107 -5.47 -7.57 -1.56
N PHE A 108 -5.45 -7.30 -0.26
CA PHE A 108 -5.88 -8.25 0.76
C PHE A 108 -7.39 -8.23 0.95
N ILE A 109 -8.04 -7.12 0.57
CA ILE A 109 -9.44 -6.84 0.87
C ILE A 109 -10.34 -7.16 -0.33
N SER A 110 -9.93 -6.76 -1.53
CA SER A 110 -10.79 -6.76 -2.72
C SER A 110 -10.03 -7.14 -3.99
N ASP A 111 -10.73 -7.85 -4.89
CA ASP A 111 -10.33 -8.12 -6.28
C ASP A 111 -10.56 -6.91 -7.20
N ASP A 112 -11.64 -6.16 -6.95
CA ASP A 112 -11.98 -4.92 -7.63
C ASP A 112 -12.51 -3.87 -6.62
N PRO A 113 -11.60 -3.10 -6.00
CA PRO A 113 -11.97 -2.11 -4.99
C PRO A 113 -12.82 -0.96 -5.55
N SER A 114 -12.76 -0.69 -6.85
CA SER A 114 -13.59 0.32 -7.51
C SER A 114 -15.04 -0.17 -7.65
N ARG A 115 -15.24 -1.43 -8.06
CA ARG A 115 -16.56 -2.08 -8.06
C ARG A 115 -17.15 -2.11 -6.65
N ASP A 116 -16.36 -2.52 -5.66
CA ASP A 116 -16.82 -2.60 -4.28
C ASP A 116 -17.21 -1.23 -3.71
N ARG A 117 -16.43 -0.18 -3.99
CA ARG A 117 -16.79 1.21 -3.65
C ARG A 117 -18.13 1.60 -4.25
N ASN A 118 -18.35 1.34 -5.54
CA ASN A 118 -19.61 1.66 -6.22
C ASN A 118 -20.79 0.87 -5.64
N ASN A 119 -20.61 -0.43 -5.37
CA ASN A 119 -21.64 -1.25 -4.74
C ASN A 119 -22.04 -0.71 -3.36
N ILE A 120 -21.08 -0.28 -2.53
CA ILE A 120 -21.38 0.31 -1.21
C ILE A 120 -22.15 1.63 -1.37
N LEU A 121 -21.78 2.47 -2.34
CA LEU A 121 -22.50 3.71 -2.66
C LEU A 121 -23.95 3.41 -3.04
N ASP A 122 -24.17 2.41 -3.87
CA ASP A 122 -25.50 1.97 -4.32
C ASP A 122 -26.29 1.18 -3.25
N GLY A 123 -25.69 0.89 -2.09
CA GLY A 123 -26.31 0.06 -1.05
C GLY A 123 -26.42 -1.43 -1.42
N LYS A 124 -25.65 -1.88 -2.41
CA LYS A 124 -25.56 -3.28 -2.83
C LYS A 124 -24.65 -4.07 -1.89
N LYS A 125 -24.99 -5.34 -1.69
CA LYS A 125 -24.15 -6.28 -0.94
C LYS A 125 -22.84 -6.53 -1.71
N LEU A 126 -21.73 -6.62 -0.96
CA LEU A 126 -20.43 -6.98 -1.51
C LEU A 126 -20.35 -8.48 -1.80
N GLN A 127 -19.56 -8.83 -2.82
CA GLN A 127 -19.30 -10.23 -3.17
C GLN A 127 -18.48 -10.93 -2.07
N ASP A 128 -18.80 -12.19 -1.81
CA ASP A 128 -17.95 -13.09 -1.02
C ASP A 128 -16.76 -13.55 -1.86
N LEU A 129 -15.57 -13.13 -1.46
CA LEU A 129 -14.32 -13.46 -2.12
C LEU A 129 -13.67 -14.68 -1.47
N ASP A 130 -12.88 -15.39 -2.27
CA ASP A 130 -12.01 -16.46 -1.79
C ASP A 130 -10.99 -15.90 -0.77
N LEU A 131 -11.15 -16.27 0.50
CA LEU A 131 -10.31 -15.79 1.59
C LEU A 131 -8.86 -16.29 1.50
N GLN A 132 -8.59 -17.35 0.72
CA GLN A 132 -7.22 -17.77 0.40
C GLN A 132 -6.52 -16.75 -0.52
N LYS A 133 -7.30 -15.96 -1.28
CA LYS A 133 -6.78 -14.91 -2.16
C LYS A 133 -6.93 -13.52 -1.56
N TYR A 134 -7.98 -13.27 -0.80
CA TYR A 134 -8.31 -11.98 -0.19
C TYR A 134 -8.58 -12.15 1.31
N PRO A 135 -7.55 -12.46 2.10
CA PRO A 135 -7.70 -12.86 3.49
C PRO A 135 -8.31 -11.79 4.40
N PHE A 136 -8.29 -10.51 3.99
CA PHE A 136 -8.89 -9.42 4.76
C PHE A 136 -10.27 -9.03 4.24
N ASN A 137 -10.84 -9.74 3.25
CA ASN A 137 -12.20 -9.45 2.78
C ASN A 137 -13.24 -9.63 3.89
N GLY A 138 -13.11 -10.69 4.70
CA GLY A 138 -13.97 -10.93 5.86
C GLY A 138 -13.82 -9.84 6.92
N LEU A 139 -12.58 -9.47 7.27
CA LEU A 139 -12.29 -8.35 8.17
C LEU A 139 -12.91 -7.05 7.66
N PHE A 140 -12.74 -6.74 6.38
CA PHE A 140 -13.34 -5.55 5.80
C PHE A 140 -14.89 -5.58 5.89
N LYS A 141 -15.54 -6.73 5.81
CA LYS A 141 -17.00 -6.79 5.98
C LYS A 141 -17.46 -6.62 7.43
N ASP A 142 -16.58 -6.85 8.41
CA ASP A 142 -16.83 -6.64 9.84
C ASP A 142 -16.74 -5.16 10.28
N GLY A 143 -16.64 -4.23 9.32
CA GLY A 143 -16.67 -2.80 9.58
C GLY A 143 -15.47 -2.31 10.39
N GLU A 144 -15.71 -1.39 11.33
CA GLU A 144 -14.65 -0.73 12.12
C GLU A 144 -13.86 -1.71 13.00
N LYS A 145 -14.51 -2.76 13.52
CA LYS A 145 -13.82 -3.80 14.30
C LYS A 145 -12.82 -4.55 13.45
N GLY A 146 -13.19 -4.87 12.22
CA GLY A 146 -12.28 -5.48 11.25
C GLY A 146 -11.17 -4.53 10.80
N ASP A 147 -11.45 -3.24 10.63
CA ASP A 147 -10.43 -2.24 10.29
C ASP A 147 -9.34 -2.12 11.37
N LEU A 148 -9.74 -2.19 12.65
CA LEU A 148 -8.79 -2.24 13.77
C LEU A 148 -7.91 -3.50 13.70
N LYS A 149 -8.49 -4.66 13.38
CA LYS A 149 -7.71 -5.90 13.20
C LYS A 149 -6.73 -5.79 12.03
N ILE A 150 -7.16 -5.23 10.90
CA ILE A 150 -6.28 -4.99 9.73
C ILE A 150 -5.10 -4.09 10.16
N TYR A 151 -5.37 -2.99 10.88
CA TYR A 151 -4.33 -2.14 11.44
C TYR A 151 -3.35 -2.93 12.32
N GLN A 152 -3.85 -3.72 13.27
CA GLN A 152 -3.03 -4.50 14.20
C GLN A 152 -2.17 -5.55 13.48
N ILE A 153 -2.72 -6.25 12.49
CA ILE A 153 -1.99 -7.24 11.68
C ILE A 153 -0.80 -6.58 10.97
N ILE A 154 -1.04 -5.46 10.28
CA ILE A 154 0.02 -4.74 9.57
C ILE A 154 1.04 -4.17 10.56
N CYS A 155 0.60 -3.62 11.69
CA CYS A 155 1.48 -3.11 12.74
C CYS A 155 2.41 -4.23 13.27
N ASN A 156 1.83 -5.36 13.71
CA ASN A 156 2.57 -6.48 14.27
C ASN A 156 3.56 -7.08 13.27
N TYR A 157 3.18 -7.19 12.00
CA TYR A 157 4.06 -7.71 10.95
C TYR A 157 5.26 -6.80 10.72
N PHE A 158 5.07 -5.48 10.63
CA PHE A 158 6.20 -4.56 10.44
C PHE A 158 7.00 -4.32 11.73
N LEU A 159 6.42 -4.54 12.91
CA LEU A 159 7.17 -4.60 14.17
C LEU A 159 8.13 -5.80 14.15
N ALA A 160 7.66 -6.96 13.70
CA ALA A 160 8.52 -8.14 13.53
C ALA A 160 9.69 -7.84 12.59
N VAL A 161 9.43 -7.23 11.43
CA VAL A 161 10.48 -6.80 10.48
C VAL A 161 11.47 -5.83 11.13
N LYS A 162 10.98 -4.82 11.86
CA LYS A 162 11.81 -3.86 12.59
C LYS A 162 12.69 -4.55 13.65
N GLU A 163 12.14 -5.54 14.37
CA GLU A 163 12.89 -6.26 15.40
C GLU A 163 13.95 -7.21 14.83
N ILE A 164 13.74 -7.75 13.63
CA ILE A 164 14.71 -8.64 12.96
C ILE A 164 15.87 -7.82 12.37
N TRP A 165 15.58 -6.70 11.72
CA TRP A 165 16.58 -5.85 11.06
C TRP A 165 16.49 -4.38 11.53
N PRO A 166 16.80 -4.10 12.81
CA PRO A 166 16.57 -2.79 13.41
C PRO A 166 17.43 -1.69 12.81
N ASN A 167 18.69 -1.98 12.47
CA ASN A 167 19.60 -0.95 11.94
C ASN A 167 19.20 -0.55 10.52
N ALA A 168 18.91 -1.53 9.66
CA ALA A 168 18.42 -1.29 8.32
C ALA A 168 17.04 -0.63 8.34
N TRP A 169 16.17 -0.96 9.30
CA TRP A 169 14.87 -0.31 9.43
C TRP A 169 14.99 1.17 9.82
N GLU A 170 15.80 1.50 10.84
CA GLU A 170 15.90 2.88 11.35
C GLU A 170 16.75 3.81 10.48
N GLN A 171 17.67 3.28 9.68
CA GLN A 171 18.51 4.06 8.77
C GLN A 171 17.77 4.53 7.50
N LYS A 172 16.68 5.29 7.67
CA LYS A 172 15.82 5.84 6.61
C LYS A 172 16.61 6.59 5.52
N LYS A 173 17.67 7.31 5.92
CA LYS A 173 18.48 8.17 5.04
C LYS A 173 19.71 7.49 4.44
N ARG A 174 20.06 6.26 4.85
CA ARG A 174 21.27 5.59 4.35
C ARG A 174 21.13 5.34 2.85
N THR A 175 22.01 5.93 2.06
CA THR A 175 22.09 5.68 0.62
C THR A 175 22.30 4.19 0.38
N GLY A 176 21.57 3.63 -0.57
CA GLY A 176 21.62 2.19 -0.87
C GLY A 176 20.71 1.31 0.01
N ASN A 177 20.19 1.81 1.14
CA ASN A 177 19.33 1.01 2.01
C ASN A 177 17.97 0.74 1.35
N LEU A 178 17.63 -0.54 1.19
CA LEU A 178 16.37 -0.96 0.58
C LEU A 178 15.22 -1.03 1.60
N LEU A 179 15.49 -1.56 2.80
CA LEU A 179 14.46 -2.01 3.73
C LEU A 179 13.38 -0.95 4.08
N PRO A 180 13.71 0.32 4.35
CA PRO A 180 12.69 1.31 4.68
C PRO A 180 11.91 1.80 3.45
N LYS A 181 12.32 1.45 2.22
CA LYS A 181 11.78 2.01 0.99
C LYS A 181 10.58 1.22 0.46
N SER A 182 9.84 1.89 -0.43
CA SER A 182 8.63 1.35 -1.08
C SER A 182 8.83 -0.02 -1.75
N ASN A 183 10.01 -0.32 -2.31
CA ASN A 183 10.28 -1.62 -2.96
C ASN A 183 10.29 -2.77 -1.94
N ALA A 184 10.97 -2.56 -0.80
CA ALA A 184 10.97 -3.56 0.27
C ALA A 184 9.58 -3.70 0.89
N PHE A 185 8.88 -2.59 1.12
CA PHE A 185 7.51 -2.61 1.61
C PHE A 185 6.59 -3.46 0.72
N LYS A 186 6.64 -3.28 -0.61
CA LYS A 186 5.83 -4.06 -1.56
C LYS A 186 6.19 -5.55 -1.54
N ALA A 187 7.48 -5.88 -1.51
CA ALA A 187 7.93 -7.27 -1.40
C ALA A 187 7.46 -7.93 -0.10
N LEU A 188 7.58 -7.22 1.03
CA LEU A 188 7.12 -7.67 2.34
C LEU A 188 5.60 -7.84 2.40
N MET A 189 4.83 -6.94 1.81
CA MET A 189 3.37 -7.06 1.71
C MET A 189 2.96 -8.24 0.81
N ARG A 190 3.69 -8.47 -0.28
CA ARG A 190 3.46 -9.64 -1.14
C ARG A 190 3.73 -10.95 -0.41
N TYR A 191 4.83 -11.01 0.35
CA TYR A 191 5.17 -12.14 1.21
C TYR A 191 4.15 -12.35 2.33
N LEU A 192 3.72 -11.27 2.98
CA LEU A 192 2.64 -11.32 3.97
C LEU A 192 1.39 -11.98 3.40
N LYS A 193 0.96 -11.52 2.21
CA LYS A 193 -0.28 -11.96 1.59
C LYS A 193 -0.26 -13.42 1.15
N ASN A 194 0.82 -13.82 0.47
CA ASN A 194 0.83 -15.06 -0.29
C ASN A 194 1.45 -16.23 0.47
N ASP A 195 2.31 -15.95 1.46
CA ASP A 195 3.19 -16.96 2.04
C ASP A 195 3.12 -17.00 3.58
N VAL A 196 2.85 -15.86 4.23
CA VAL A 196 2.94 -15.75 5.70
C VAL A 196 1.58 -15.77 6.39
N TYR A 197 0.64 -14.89 6.03
CA TYR A 197 -0.54 -14.64 6.88
C TYR A 197 -1.39 -15.89 7.05
N LEU A 198 -1.77 -16.53 5.94
CA LEU A 198 -2.58 -17.75 5.94
C LEU A 198 -1.87 -18.93 6.62
N ASP A 199 -0.55 -19.02 6.48
CA ASP A 199 0.29 -20.03 7.11
C ASP A 199 0.46 -19.80 8.64
N VAL A 200 0.30 -18.57 9.12
CA VAL A 200 0.30 -18.27 10.56
C VAL A 200 -1.07 -18.52 11.20
N VAL A 201 -2.16 -18.16 10.52
CA VAL A 201 -3.52 -18.23 11.09
C VAL A 201 -4.23 -19.57 10.83
N GLY A 202 -3.81 -20.33 9.82
CA GLY A 202 -4.47 -21.57 9.42
C GLY A 202 -5.95 -21.33 9.09
N ASP A 203 -6.83 -22.07 9.79
CA ASP A 203 -8.27 -21.98 9.59
C ASP A 203 -8.91 -20.73 10.24
N ASP A 204 -8.21 -20.02 11.14
CA ASP A 204 -8.72 -18.82 11.82
C ASP A 204 -8.46 -17.54 11.00
N ILE A 205 -8.92 -17.53 9.75
CA ILE A 205 -8.71 -16.42 8.83
C ILE A 205 -9.45 -15.18 9.34
N GLY A 206 -8.67 -14.20 9.83
CA GLY A 206 -9.17 -12.99 10.47
C GLY A 206 -8.65 -12.82 11.90
N ALA A 207 -7.89 -13.79 12.42
CA ALA A 207 -7.09 -13.64 13.62
C ALA A 207 -6.02 -12.55 13.44
N VAL A 208 -5.55 -12.00 14.56
CA VAL A 208 -4.46 -11.03 14.61
C VAL A 208 -3.22 -11.75 15.16
N PRO A 209 -2.25 -12.15 14.31
CA PRO A 209 -1.03 -12.76 14.81
C PRO A 209 -0.18 -11.79 15.62
N THR A 210 0.53 -12.35 16.60
CA THR A 210 1.51 -11.63 17.42
C THR A 210 2.79 -11.32 16.63
N VAL A 211 3.56 -10.35 17.12
CA VAL A 211 4.90 -10.03 16.59
C VAL A 211 5.78 -11.28 16.57
N THR A 212 5.78 -12.09 17.65
CA THR A 212 6.59 -13.31 17.73
C THR A 212 6.20 -14.35 16.68
N GLN A 213 4.90 -14.56 16.43
CA GLN A 213 4.45 -15.48 15.38
C GLN A 213 4.93 -15.02 13.99
N PHE A 214 4.90 -13.71 13.72
CA PHE A 214 5.45 -13.20 12.47
C PHE A 214 6.97 -13.35 12.39
N LYS A 215 7.72 -13.11 13.48
CA LYS A 215 9.19 -13.27 13.49
C LYS A 215 9.63 -14.68 13.14
N GLN A 216 8.90 -15.69 13.60
CA GLN A 216 9.20 -17.10 13.30
C GLN A 216 9.21 -17.37 11.78
N LYS A 217 8.35 -16.69 11.00
CA LYS A 217 8.27 -16.84 9.54
C LYS A 217 9.43 -16.20 8.76
N PHE A 218 10.41 -15.62 9.45
CA PHE A 218 11.67 -15.14 8.86
C PHE A 218 12.89 -15.92 9.37
N SER A 219 12.72 -16.90 10.27
CA SER A 219 13.83 -17.62 10.92
C SER A 219 14.70 -18.44 9.96
N HIS A 220 14.18 -18.78 8.78
CA HIS A 220 14.91 -19.45 7.71
C HIS A 220 15.83 -18.52 6.92
N LEU A 221 15.74 -17.20 7.11
CA LEU A 221 16.53 -16.23 6.37
C LEU A 221 17.84 -15.94 7.10
N ALA A 222 18.96 -16.03 6.38
CA ALA A 222 20.28 -15.64 6.86
C ALA A 222 20.62 -14.16 6.58
N LEU A 223 19.61 -13.30 6.42
CA LEU A 223 19.81 -11.87 6.15
C LEU A 223 20.16 -11.10 7.42
N THR A 224 21.14 -10.22 7.31
CA THR A 224 21.55 -9.24 8.31
C THR A 224 21.19 -7.82 7.87
N ASP A 225 21.27 -6.86 8.79
CA ASP A 225 21.08 -5.43 8.48
C ASP A 225 21.97 -4.92 7.32
N GLN A 226 23.16 -5.51 7.14
CA GLN A 226 24.11 -5.07 6.13
C GLN A 226 23.74 -5.50 4.71
N ASP A 227 22.81 -6.46 4.57
CA ASP A 227 22.48 -7.05 3.26
C ASP A 227 21.51 -6.20 2.45
N PHE A 228 20.84 -5.24 3.10
CA PHE A 228 19.92 -4.31 2.45
C PHE A 228 20.71 -3.20 1.73
N THR A 229 21.26 -3.52 0.56
CA THR A 229 22.02 -2.60 -0.29
C THR A 229 21.46 -2.57 -1.71
N THR A 230 21.79 -1.53 -2.48
CA THR A 230 21.45 -1.46 -3.91
C THR A 230 22.22 -2.44 -4.78
N LYS A 231 23.35 -2.98 -4.30
CA LYS A 231 24.06 -4.08 -4.97
C LYS A 231 23.23 -5.36 -4.91
N ASN A 232 22.74 -5.69 -3.72
CA ASN A 232 21.96 -6.90 -3.49
C ASN A 232 20.55 -6.75 -4.05
N PHE A 233 19.94 -5.56 -3.90
CA PHE A 233 18.56 -5.28 -4.29
C PHE A 233 18.48 -3.96 -5.06
N SER A 234 18.45 -4.04 -6.38
CA SER A 234 18.42 -2.87 -7.25
C SER A 234 17.17 -2.00 -7.04
N PRO A 235 17.23 -0.67 -7.27
CA PRO A 235 16.03 0.15 -7.25
C PRO A 235 14.99 -0.31 -8.30
N GLY A 236 13.72 -0.26 -7.93
CA GLY A 236 12.58 -0.57 -8.80
C GLY A 236 12.03 -1.98 -8.62
N SER A 237 11.25 -2.43 -9.60
CA SER A 237 10.55 -3.72 -9.58
C SER A 237 11.50 -4.93 -9.56
N GLY A 238 12.72 -4.77 -10.11
CA GLY A 238 13.76 -5.79 -10.06
C GLY A 238 14.19 -6.14 -8.64
N GLY A 239 14.53 -5.15 -7.82
CA GLY A 239 14.88 -5.38 -6.41
C GLY A 239 13.72 -5.81 -5.55
N GLU A 240 12.50 -5.32 -5.80
CA GLU A 240 11.28 -5.84 -5.17
C GLU A 240 11.14 -7.35 -5.43
N SER A 241 11.24 -7.76 -6.69
CA SER A 241 11.11 -9.17 -7.08
C SER A 241 12.23 -10.04 -6.51
N ARG A 242 13.48 -9.54 -6.54
CA ARG A 242 14.63 -10.26 -5.96
C ARG A 242 14.48 -10.42 -4.45
N PHE A 243 14.09 -9.36 -3.74
CA PHE A 243 13.87 -9.44 -2.29
C PHE A 243 12.73 -10.40 -1.95
N TYR A 244 11.63 -10.39 -2.71
CA TYR A 244 10.56 -11.37 -2.54
C TYR A 244 11.03 -12.83 -2.71
N LYS A 245 11.88 -13.11 -3.71
CA LYS A 245 12.48 -14.45 -3.89
C LYS A 245 13.35 -14.87 -2.70
N VAL A 246 14.11 -13.94 -2.13
CA VAL A 246 14.89 -14.19 -0.91
C VAL A 246 13.96 -14.50 0.27
N LEU A 247 12.90 -13.71 0.47
CA LEU A 247 11.92 -13.95 1.54
C LEU A 247 11.31 -15.36 1.45
N LYS A 248 11.05 -15.84 0.23
CA LYS A 248 10.56 -17.20 -0.03
C LYS A 248 11.61 -18.32 0.09
N GLY A 249 12.89 -17.99 0.25
CA GLY A 249 13.99 -18.97 0.20
C GLY A 249 14.30 -19.52 -1.20
N GLU A 250 13.75 -18.90 -2.27
CA GLU A 250 14.04 -19.28 -3.66
C GLU A 250 15.41 -18.78 -4.15
N LEU A 251 15.99 -17.80 -3.43
CA LEU A 251 17.35 -17.29 -3.65
C LEU A 251 18.06 -17.25 -2.30
N GLN A 252 19.21 -17.92 -2.20
CA GLN A 252 19.94 -17.98 -0.93
C GLN A 252 20.62 -16.65 -0.66
N SER A 253 20.73 -16.26 0.62
CA SER A 253 21.45 -15.05 1.01
C SER A 253 22.91 -15.07 0.57
N SER A 254 23.53 -16.26 0.46
CA SER A 254 24.88 -16.46 -0.09
C SER A 254 25.02 -15.98 -1.53
N ASP A 255 23.95 -16.05 -2.32
CA ASP A 255 23.92 -15.69 -3.75
C ASP A 255 23.79 -14.18 -3.96
N LEU A 256 23.67 -13.39 -2.86
CA LEU A 256 23.68 -11.94 -2.92
C LEU A 256 25.08 -11.36 -3.03
N TYR A 257 26.10 -12.11 -2.61
CA TYR A 257 27.49 -11.62 -2.54
C TYR A 257 28.32 -11.92 -3.80
N GLN A 258 27.82 -12.77 -4.70
CA GLN A 258 28.37 -12.98 -6.05
C GLN A 258 28.01 -11.80 -6.95
#